data_AF-A0A524C571-F1
#
_entry.id   AF-A0A524C571-F1
#
_cell.length_a   1.000
_cell.length_b   1.000
_cell.length_c   1.000
_cell.angle_alpha   90.00
_cell.angle_beta   90.00
_cell.angle_gamma   90.00
#
_symmetry.space_group_name_H-M   'P 1'
#
loop_
_entity.id
_entity.type
_entity.pdbx_description
1 polymer ?
#
loop_
_entity_poly.entity_id
_entity_poly.type
_entity_poly.pdbx_seq_one_letter_code
_entity_poly.pdbx_strand_id
1 'polypeptide(L)'
;MNRKVCLKYTLILIILFLPLFGLIGHVISRNIITPNDQFFVIDLGDTPEINVDSWNLNVFGQVNFTQNYNYSSFTALPSKEVIATIQCVEGPTGTAIWKGVPVKDLLDLAELKQDAMEVIFYGYDGYTSSLTIEEINDENVILAYEMNGEPLPIEQGYPLRVVAPNHYGYKWVKWVVRLEVVNYDYVGFWESRGWNDSAYTTPLSDWIVHALLLAVSFLFGGLSIMSGLRTSPVTQYFRDLPKFFNTKFHKLISITYFFTSTSTFLYWILFTILNRGAVFYTLHGILSLISIITLVPTMVTGFKKIKKRDMNHKTWHYKWALASFFLFLFSIFLGFLLVLTGFIRLY
;
A
#
# COMPACT_ATOMS: atom_id res chain seq x y z
N MET A 1 9.34 -42.33 -11.25
CA MET A 1 8.90 -41.66 -10.00
C MET A 1 7.42 -41.98 -9.80
N ASN A 2 6.96 -42.36 -8.60
CA ASN A 2 5.58 -42.77 -8.37
C ASN A 2 4.61 -41.58 -8.63
N ARG A 3 3.52 -41.80 -9.36
CA ARG A 3 2.53 -40.77 -9.76
C ARG A 3 1.94 -40.03 -8.55
N LYS A 4 1.72 -40.73 -7.42
CA LYS A 4 1.25 -40.13 -6.15
C LYS A 4 2.31 -39.21 -5.50
N VAL A 5 3.58 -39.58 -5.63
CA VAL A 5 4.72 -38.80 -5.13
C VAL A 5 4.91 -37.54 -5.97
N CYS A 6 4.82 -37.66 -7.29
CA CYS A 6 4.84 -36.52 -8.20
C CYS A 6 3.70 -35.53 -7.89
N LEU A 7 2.47 -36.03 -7.76
CA LEU A 7 1.30 -35.20 -7.44
C LEU A 7 1.43 -34.47 -6.10
N LYS A 8 1.87 -35.16 -5.04
CA LYS A 8 2.12 -34.58 -3.72
C LYS A 8 3.11 -33.40 -3.79
N TYR A 9 4.21 -33.54 -4.53
CA TYR A 9 5.21 -32.48 -4.63
C TYR A 9 4.83 -31.36 -5.60
N THR A 10 4.07 -31.67 -6.65
CA THR A 10 3.46 -30.64 -7.51
C THR A 10 2.49 -29.78 -6.70
N LEU A 11 1.66 -30.37 -5.84
CA LEU A 11 0.78 -29.60 -4.93
C LEU A 11 1.57 -28.74 -3.94
N ILE A 12 2.66 -29.25 -3.36
CA ILE A 12 3.52 -28.47 -2.46
C ILE A 12 4.14 -27.29 -3.20
N LEU A 13 4.63 -27.48 -4.42
CA LEU A 13 5.16 -26.40 -5.24
C LEU A 13 4.07 -25.37 -5.59
N ILE A 14 2.88 -25.82 -5.99
CA ILE A 14 1.74 -24.91 -6.25
C ILE A 14 1.42 -24.06 -5.02
N ILE A 15 1.39 -24.65 -3.82
CA ILE A 15 1.17 -23.92 -2.56
C ILE A 15 2.32 -22.93 -2.30
N LEU A 16 3.57 -23.31 -2.59
CA LEU A 16 4.73 -22.42 -2.42
C LEU A 16 4.71 -21.23 -3.38
N PHE A 17 4.07 -21.37 -4.55
CA PHE A 17 3.96 -20.32 -5.56
C PHE A 17 2.63 -19.55 -5.53
N LEU A 18 1.61 -20.03 -4.82
CA LEU A 18 0.30 -19.38 -4.71
C LEU A 18 0.36 -17.89 -4.28
N PRO A 19 1.19 -17.51 -3.28
CA PRO A 19 1.33 -16.11 -2.89
C PRO A 19 1.89 -15.23 -4.01
N LEU A 20 2.75 -15.79 -4.87
CA LEU A 20 3.31 -15.11 -6.04
C LEU A 20 2.22 -14.80 -7.08
N PHE A 21 1.27 -15.73 -7.27
CA PHE A 21 0.12 -15.52 -8.15
C PHE A 21 -0.88 -14.49 -7.60
N GLY A 22 -1.10 -14.47 -6.29
CA GLY A 22 -1.94 -13.44 -5.65
C GLY A 22 -1.38 -12.03 -5.84
N LEU A 23 -0.06 -11.87 -5.72
CA LEU A 23 0.63 -10.60 -5.99
C LEU A 23 0.47 -10.17 -7.45
N ILE A 24 0.67 -11.10 -8.39
CA ILE A 24 0.51 -10.83 -9.83
C ILE A 24 -0.95 -10.45 -10.16
N GLY A 25 -1.93 -11.17 -9.60
CA GLY A 25 -3.35 -10.88 -9.81
C GLY A 25 -3.76 -9.48 -9.34
N HIS A 26 -3.20 -9.02 -8.21
CA HIS A 26 -3.52 -7.70 -7.66
C HIS A 26 -2.76 -6.55 -8.37
N VAL A 27 -1.54 -6.79 -8.84
CA VAL A 27 -0.85 -5.84 -9.73
C VAL A 27 -1.65 -5.62 -11.01
N ILE A 28 -2.29 -6.67 -11.54
CA ILE A 28 -3.13 -6.58 -12.73
C ILE A 28 -4.48 -5.87 -12.44
N SER A 29 -5.01 -5.95 -11.21
CA SER A 29 -6.31 -5.36 -10.87
C SER A 29 -6.31 -3.84 -10.68
N ARG A 30 -5.16 -3.17 -10.65
CA ARG A 30 -5.04 -1.72 -10.40
C ARG A 30 -5.70 -0.81 -11.45
N ASN A 31 -6.14 -1.37 -12.58
CA ASN A 31 -6.79 -0.64 -13.66
C ASN A 31 -8.26 -1.02 -13.86
N ILE A 32 -8.88 -1.71 -12.88
CA ILE A 32 -10.32 -1.96 -12.93
C ILE A 32 -11.02 -0.67 -12.49
N ILE A 33 -11.62 0.02 -13.46
CA ILE A 33 -12.48 1.16 -13.19
C ILE A 33 -13.69 0.68 -12.38
N THR A 34 -13.88 1.30 -11.22
CA THR A 34 -15.01 1.06 -10.32
C THR A 34 -16.24 1.79 -10.87
N PRO A 35 -17.35 1.09 -11.16
CA PRO A 35 -18.60 1.73 -11.58
C PRO A 35 -19.08 2.79 -10.58
N ASN A 36 -19.70 3.87 -11.06
CA ASN A 36 -20.13 5.00 -10.22
C ASN A 36 -21.09 4.57 -9.09
N ASP A 37 -21.98 3.60 -9.35
CA ASP A 37 -22.95 3.05 -8.39
C ASP A 37 -22.34 2.11 -7.34
N GLN A 38 -21.09 1.68 -7.54
CA GLN A 38 -20.33 0.84 -6.62
C GLN A 38 -19.20 1.62 -5.94
N PHE A 39 -19.02 2.89 -6.29
CA PHE A 39 -17.97 3.73 -5.73
C PHE A 39 -18.33 4.10 -4.29
N PHE A 40 -17.40 3.85 -3.36
CA PHE A 40 -17.66 4.08 -1.95
C PHE A 40 -17.90 5.56 -1.64
N VAL A 41 -18.70 5.83 -0.60
CA VAL A 41 -19.06 7.18 -0.15
C VAL A 41 -18.66 7.32 1.32
N ILE A 42 -17.91 8.36 1.65
CA ILE A 42 -17.50 8.71 3.02
C ILE A 42 -17.64 10.21 3.17
N ASP A 43 -18.57 10.60 4.05
CA ASP A 43 -19.01 11.98 4.24
C ASP A 43 -18.94 12.29 5.74
N LEU A 44 -18.61 13.53 6.09
CA LEU A 44 -18.62 13.98 7.48
C LEU A 44 -20.04 14.20 8.01
N GLY A 45 -20.99 14.48 7.11
CA GLY A 45 -22.38 14.81 7.42
C GLY A 45 -23.28 14.60 6.22
N ASP A 46 -24.33 15.41 6.13
CA ASP A 46 -25.31 15.31 5.06
C ASP A 46 -24.73 15.76 3.71
N THR A 47 -25.11 15.05 2.64
CA THR A 47 -24.77 15.41 1.27
C THR A 47 -25.53 16.70 0.88
N PRO A 48 -24.83 17.80 0.54
CA PRO A 48 -25.47 19.06 0.19
C PRO A 48 -26.14 18.97 -1.20
N GLU A 49 -27.32 19.57 -1.32
CA GLU A 49 -27.93 19.85 -2.61
C GLU A 49 -27.41 21.20 -3.14
N ILE A 50 -26.57 21.16 -4.18
CA ILE A 50 -25.96 22.35 -4.77
C ILE A 50 -26.69 22.70 -6.07
N ASN A 51 -27.26 23.90 -6.13
CA ASN A 51 -27.78 24.45 -7.38
C ASN A 51 -26.62 24.98 -8.24
N VAL A 52 -26.31 24.26 -9.31
CA VAL A 52 -25.21 24.54 -10.24
C VAL A 52 -25.31 25.92 -10.91
N ASP A 53 -26.53 26.43 -11.13
CA ASP A 53 -26.75 27.75 -11.76
C ASP A 53 -26.29 28.91 -10.87
N SER A 54 -26.28 28.69 -9.56
CA SER A 54 -25.82 29.65 -8.55
C SER A 54 -24.42 29.34 -8.00
N TRP A 55 -23.85 28.20 -8.40
CA TRP A 55 -22.54 27.77 -7.93
C TRP A 55 -21.43 28.60 -8.56
N ASN A 56 -20.44 28.97 -7.75
CA ASN A 56 -19.26 29.68 -8.20
C ASN A 56 -18.01 29.17 -7.46
N LEU A 57 -16.91 29.04 -8.20
CA LEU A 57 -15.58 28.79 -7.68
C LEU A 57 -14.81 30.11 -7.54
N ASN A 58 -14.25 30.36 -6.35
CA ASN A 58 -13.38 31.52 -6.14
C ASN A 58 -11.93 31.06 -5.89
N VAL A 59 -10.97 31.64 -6.62
CA VAL A 59 -9.53 31.43 -6.42
C VAL A 59 -8.91 32.75 -5.99
N PHE A 60 -8.38 32.82 -4.77
CA PHE A 60 -7.94 34.08 -4.14
C PHE A 60 -6.78 33.86 -3.15
N GLY A 61 -6.37 34.93 -2.45
CA GLY A 61 -5.33 34.89 -1.41
C GLY A 61 -3.99 35.41 -1.92
N GLN A 62 -2.94 34.61 -1.82
CA GLN A 62 -1.57 34.92 -2.25
C GLN A 62 -1.37 34.81 -3.77
N VAL A 63 -2.22 35.53 -4.51
CA VAL A 63 -2.23 35.62 -5.97
C VAL A 63 -2.31 37.08 -6.40
N ASN A 64 -1.84 37.40 -7.61
CA ASN A 64 -1.97 38.75 -8.18
C ASN A 64 -3.37 38.99 -8.75
N PHE A 65 -3.99 37.94 -9.31
CA PHE A 65 -5.29 38.01 -9.96
C PHE A 65 -6.27 37.02 -9.32
N THR A 66 -7.25 37.57 -8.60
CA THR A 66 -8.36 36.78 -8.08
C THR A 66 -9.26 36.35 -9.23
N GLN A 67 -9.68 35.08 -9.23
CA GLN A 67 -10.50 34.50 -10.28
C GLN A 67 -11.83 34.01 -9.71
N ASN A 68 -12.90 34.17 -10.49
CA ASN A 68 -14.22 33.68 -10.16
C ASN A 68 -14.81 33.00 -11.40
N TYR A 69 -15.27 31.76 -11.23
CA TYR A 69 -15.87 30.97 -12.30
C TYR A 69 -17.25 30.49 -11.89
N ASN A 70 -18.23 30.69 -12.77
CA ASN A 70 -19.44 29.89 -12.71
C ASN A 70 -19.18 28.51 -13.34
N TYR A 71 -20.14 27.60 -13.25
CA TYR A 71 -19.94 26.23 -13.74
C TYR A 71 -19.64 26.15 -15.24
N SER A 72 -20.33 26.96 -16.06
CA SER A 72 -20.11 26.97 -17.51
C SER A 72 -18.75 27.53 -17.91
N SER A 73 -18.28 28.59 -17.25
CA SER A 73 -16.95 29.16 -17.56
C SER A 73 -15.84 28.25 -17.05
N PHE A 74 -16.04 27.58 -15.91
CA PHE A 74 -15.09 26.62 -15.37
C PHE A 74 -14.91 25.39 -16.27
N THR A 75 -16.01 24.77 -16.68
CA THR A 75 -15.99 23.55 -17.53
C THR A 75 -15.51 23.82 -18.96
N ALA A 76 -15.48 25.09 -19.40
CA ALA A 76 -14.92 25.52 -20.68
C ALA A 76 -13.38 25.66 -20.66
N LEU A 77 -12.73 25.66 -19.49
CA LEU A 77 -11.27 25.72 -19.38
C LEU A 77 -10.62 24.44 -19.94
N PRO A 78 -9.33 24.50 -20.34
CA PRO A 78 -8.56 23.31 -20.65
C PRO A 78 -8.66 22.27 -19.53
N SER A 79 -8.96 21.04 -19.91
CA SER A 79 -9.15 19.93 -18.98
C SER A 79 -8.34 18.72 -19.41
N LYS A 80 -8.10 17.81 -18.46
CA LYS A 80 -7.45 16.53 -18.70
C LYS A 80 -8.18 15.41 -17.99
N GLU A 81 -7.98 14.20 -18.49
CA GLU A 81 -8.38 12.97 -17.82
C GLU A 81 -7.23 12.42 -16.99
N VAL A 82 -7.55 11.97 -15.77
CA VAL A 82 -6.62 11.31 -14.85
C VAL A 82 -7.28 10.04 -14.35
N ILE A 83 -6.63 8.89 -14.57
CA ILE A 83 -7.02 7.64 -13.92
C ILE A 83 -6.40 7.64 -12.53
N ALA A 84 -7.23 7.78 -11.50
CA ALA A 84 -6.74 7.84 -10.13
C ALA A 84 -7.57 6.97 -9.19
N THR A 85 -6.87 6.36 -8.24
CA THR A 85 -7.46 5.59 -7.15
C THR A 85 -7.49 6.44 -5.90
N ILE A 86 -8.68 6.68 -5.36
CA ILE A 86 -8.83 7.25 -4.02
C ILE A 86 -8.81 6.12 -3.01
N GLN A 87 -8.02 6.30 -1.95
CA GLN A 87 -7.92 5.37 -0.83
C GLN A 87 -8.34 6.08 0.45
N CYS A 88 -9.31 5.51 1.18
CA CYS A 88 -9.60 5.95 2.53
C CYS A 88 -8.61 5.30 3.51
N VAL A 89 -8.26 6.04 4.55
CA VAL A 89 -7.48 5.55 5.70
C VAL A 89 -8.11 4.35 6.40
N GLU A 90 -9.44 4.21 6.31
CA GLU A 90 -10.19 3.08 6.89
C GLU A 90 -10.25 1.85 5.97
N GLY A 91 -9.71 1.94 4.75
CA GLY A 91 -9.53 0.81 3.85
C GLY A 91 -10.30 0.84 2.53
N PRO A 92 -11.53 1.42 2.41
CA PRO A 92 -12.22 1.50 1.13
C PRO A 92 -11.37 2.18 0.04
N THR A 93 -11.39 1.60 -1.16
CA THR A 93 -10.70 2.15 -2.33
C THR A 93 -11.60 2.12 -3.55
N GLY A 94 -11.35 3.01 -4.50
CA GLY A 94 -12.10 3.12 -5.74
C GLY A 94 -11.26 3.79 -6.81
N THR A 95 -11.26 3.22 -8.02
CA THR A 95 -10.51 3.74 -9.16
C THR A 95 -11.49 4.27 -10.19
N ALA A 96 -11.28 5.49 -10.67
CA ALA A 96 -12.12 6.09 -11.72
C ALA A 96 -11.28 6.89 -12.70
N ILE A 97 -11.87 7.17 -13.87
CA ILE A 97 -11.39 8.17 -14.82
C ILE A 97 -11.98 9.50 -14.38
N TRP A 98 -11.15 10.42 -13.90
CA TRP A 98 -11.56 11.74 -13.45
C TRP A 98 -11.23 12.75 -14.53
N LYS A 99 -12.15 13.66 -14.85
CA LYS A 99 -11.90 14.74 -15.79
C LYS A 99 -12.17 16.09 -15.15
N GLY A 100 -11.22 17.00 -15.35
CA GLY A 100 -11.18 18.27 -14.64
C GLY A 100 -10.11 19.21 -15.12
N VAL A 101 -10.12 20.41 -14.55
CA VAL A 101 -9.12 21.45 -14.79
C VAL A 101 -7.92 21.21 -13.87
N PRO A 102 -6.67 21.18 -14.37
CA PRO A 102 -5.49 21.13 -13.52
C PRO A 102 -5.47 22.32 -12.55
N VAL A 103 -5.24 22.06 -11.25
CA VAL A 103 -5.16 23.15 -10.26
C VAL A 103 -4.02 24.10 -10.63
N LYS A 104 -2.88 23.55 -11.09
CA LYS A 104 -1.74 24.31 -11.60
C LYS A 104 -2.14 25.38 -12.61
N ASP A 105 -2.97 25.04 -13.59
CA ASP A 105 -3.37 25.97 -14.65
C ASP A 105 -4.18 27.15 -14.09
N LEU A 106 -4.99 26.91 -13.06
CA LEU A 106 -5.69 27.98 -12.35
C LEU A 106 -4.72 28.88 -11.58
N LEU A 107 -3.71 28.30 -10.93
CA LEU A 107 -2.69 29.05 -10.19
C LEU A 107 -1.80 29.88 -11.12
N ASP A 108 -1.45 29.34 -12.29
CA ASP A 108 -0.68 30.03 -13.32
C ASP A 108 -1.46 31.25 -13.85
N LEU A 109 -2.77 31.11 -14.09
CA LEU A 109 -3.65 32.23 -14.46
C LEU A 109 -3.82 33.26 -13.34
N ALA A 110 -3.79 32.81 -12.07
CA ALA A 110 -3.90 33.69 -10.91
C ALA A 110 -2.61 34.49 -10.65
N GLU A 111 -1.48 34.04 -11.20
CA GLU A 111 -0.12 34.47 -10.89
C GLU A 111 0.18 34.46 -9.39
N LEU A 112 0.74 33.34 -8.91
CA LEU A 112 1.16 33.17 -7.52
C LEU A 112 2.15 34.26 -7.08
N LYS A 113 1.96 34.76 -5.86
CA LYS A 113 2.98 35.60 -5.21
C LYS A 113 4.19 34.77 -4.80
N GLN A 114 5.34 35.42 -4.64
CA GLN A 114 6.61 34.76 -4.38
C GLN A 114 6.64 33.95 -3.07
N ASP A 115 5.85 34.36 -2.07
CA ASP A 115 5.76 33.70 -0.76
C ASP A 115 4.58 32.73 -0.66
N ALA A 116 3.86 32.44 -1.75
CA ALA A 116 2.81 31.43 -1.75
C ALA A 116 3.39 30.05 -1.39
N MET A 117 2.71 29.31 -0.51
CA MET A 117 3.13 28.02 0.02
C MET A 117 2.13 26.91 -0.28
N GLU A 118 0.84 27.13 0.02
CA GLU A 118 -0.20 26.10 -0.07
C GLU A 118 -1.48 26.63 -0.70
N VAL A 119 -2.32 25.70 -1.16
CA VAL A 119 -3.69 25.97 -1.57
C VAL A 119 -4.64 25.24 -0.64
N ILE A 120 -5.48 26.01 0.05
CA ILE A 120 -6.56 25.49 0.86
C ILE A 120 -7.79 25.31 -0.02
N PHE A 121 -8.37 24.11 0.01
CA PHE A 121 -9.61 23.78 -0.65
C PHE A 121 -10.75 23.81 0.36
N TYR A 122 -11.82 24.55 0.04
CA TYR A 122 -13.02 24.64 0.87
C TYR A 122 -14.17 23.93 0.18
N GLY A 123 -14.73 22.93 0.85
CA GLY A 123 -15.99 22.30 0.51
C GLY A 123 -17.18 23.16 0.94
N TYR A 124 -18.30 22.98 0.26
CA TYR A 124 -19.58 23.64 0.58
C TYR A 124 -20.08 23.30 1.99
N ASP A 125 -19.79 22.10 2.47
CA ASP A 125 -20.12 21.57 3.79
C ASP A 125 -19.25 22.14 4.93
N GLY A 126 -18.32 23.04 4.60
CA GLY A 126 -17.35 23.61 5.55
C GLY A 126 -16.13 22.74 5.79
N TYR A 127 -15.99 21.61 5.08
CA TYR A 127 -14.78 20.80 5.11
C TYR A 127 -13.60 21.51 4.45
N THR A 128 -12.41 21.38 5.04
CA THR A 128 -11.19 21.97 4.50
C THR A 128 -10.00 21.04 4.59
N SER A 129 -9.13 21.18 3.60
CA SER A 129 -7.83 20.53 3.51
C SER A 129 -6.93 21.38 2.62
N SER A 130 -5.62 21.26 2.73
CA SER A 130 -4.66 21.91 1.84
C SER A 130 -3.73 20.90 1.15
N LEU A 131 -3.10 21.38 0.08
CA LEU A 131 -1.92 20.79 -0.54
C LEU A 131 -0.90 21.89 -0.78
N THR A 132 0.39 21.56 -0.68
CA THR A 132 1.47 22.46 -1.04
C THR A 132 1.49 22.74 -2.54
N ILE A 133 2.06 23.88 -2.94
CA ILE A 133 2.24 24.21 -4.35
C ILE A 133 3.15 23.18 -5.05
N GLU A 134 4.14 22.63 -4.34
CA GLU A 134 5.00 21.56 -4.84
C GLU A 134 4.19 20.30 -5.17
N GLU A 135 3.35 19.83 -4.24
CA GLU A 135 2.44 18.69 -4.45
C GLU A 135 1.50 18.91 -5.64
N ILE A 136 0.92 20.11 -5.75
CA ILE A 136 0.02 20.44 -6.88
C ILE A 136 0.74 20.35 -8.22
N ASN A 137 2.01 20.75 -8.26
CA ASN A 137 2.82 20.73 -9.47
C ASN A 137 3.26 19.32 -9.88
N ASP A 138 3.58 18.47 -8.91
CA ASP A 138 4.14 17.14 -9.16
C ASP A 138 3.05 16.08 -9.37
N GLU A 139 1.94 16.17 -8.64
CA GLU A 139 0.97 15.08 -8.49
C GLU A 139 -0.24 15.17 -9.44
N ASN A 140 -0.17 16.06 -10.43
CA ASN A 140 -1.22 16.23 -11.45
C ASN A 140 -2.61 16.50 -10.85
N VAL A 141 -2.67 17.22 -9.72
CA VAL A 141 -3.92 17.54 -9.02
C VAL A 141 -4.90 18.26 -9.95
N ILE A 142 -6.15 17.80 -9.99
CA ILE A 142 -7.22 18.42 -10.77
C ILE A 142 -8.42 18.76 -9.89
N LEU A 143 -9.19 19.77 -10.32
CA LEU A 143 -10.56 19.97 -9.89
C LEU A 143 -11.47 19.27 -10.89
N ALA A 144 -11.95 18.08 -10.52
CA ALA A 144 -12.76 17.23 -11.35
C ALA A 144 -14.23 17.62 -11.29
N TYR A 145 -14.90 17.62 -12.45
CA TYR A 145 -16.34 17.81 -12.62
C TYR A 145 -17.01 16.61 -13.32
N GLU A 146 -16.23 15.68 -13.83
CA GLU A 146 -16.67 14.43 -14.48
C GLU A 146 -15.95 13.22 -13.85
N MET A 147 -16.66 12.09 -13.78
CA MET A 147 -16.20 10.81 -13.27
C MET A 147 -16.74 9.67 -14.15
N ASN A 148 -15.82 8.88 -14.70
CA ASN A 148 -16.10 7.77 -15.61
C ASN A 148 -16.91 8.17 -16.86
N GLY A 149 -16.64 9.37 -17.38
CA GLY A 149 -17.29 9.91 -18.59
C GLY A 149 -18.67 10.53 -18.36
N GLU A 150 -19.14 10.56 -17.12
CA GLU A 150 -20.41 11.17 -16.71
C GLU A 150 -20.15 12.35 -15.76
N PRO A 151 -21.09 13.31 -15.61
CA PRO A 151 -21.03 14.28 -14.53
C PRO A 151 -20.85 13.60 -13.17
N LEU A 152 -20.15 14.25 -12.23
CA LEU A 152 -19.98 13.72 -10.88
C LEU A 152 -21.34 13.33 -10.26
N PRO A 153 -21.46 12.15 -9.64
CA PRO A 153 -22.53 11.89 -8.68
C PRO A 153 -22.49 12.91 -7.53
N ILE A 154 -23.66 13.23 -6.94
CA ILE A 154 -23.76 14.22 -5.86
C ILE A 154 -22.92 13.77 -4.65
N GLU A 155 -23.00 12.48 -4.33
CA GLU A 155 -22.25 11.81 -3.26
C GLU A 155 -20.73 11.84 -3.52
N GLN A 156 -20.32 11.98 -4.77
CA GLN A 156 -18.91 12.07 -5.18
C GLN A 156 -18.43 13.52 -5.35
N GLY A 157 -19.23 14.51 -4.97
CA GLY A 157 -18.78 15.89 -4.88
C GLY A 157 -19.31 16.82 -5.96
N TYR A 158 -20.37 16.47 -6.70
CA TYR A 158 -20.98 17.37 -7.69
C TYR A 158 -21.26 18.77 -7.10
N PRO A 159 -20.90 19.87 -7.78
CA PRO A 159 -20.41 19.93 -9.16
C PRO A 159 -18.90 19.80 -9.33
N LEU A 160 -18.13 19.85 -8.23
CA LEU A 160 -16.68 19.92 -8.29
C LEU A 160 -16.01 19.27 -7.08
N ARG A 161 -14.99 18.43 -7.31
CA ARG A 161 -14.15 17.85 -6.26
C ARG A 161 -12.66 18.02 -6.56
N VAL A 162 -11.84 18.01 -5.51
CA VAL A 162 -10.40 17.79 -5.64
C VAL A 162 -10.14 16.32 -5.95
N VAL A 163 -9.30 16.06 -6.94
CA VAL A 163 -8.67 14.77 -7.22
C VAL A 163 -7.18 14.98 -7.04
N ALA A 164 -6.65 14.40 -5.97
CA ALA A 164 -5.24 14.52 -5.56
C ALA A 164 -4.58 13.12 -5.59
N PRO A 165 -4.12 12.65 -6.76
CA PRO A 165 -3.42 11.38 -6.88
C PRO A 165 -2.34 11.24 -5.82
N ASN A 166 -2.10 10.00 -5.38
CA ASN A 166 -1.12 9.67 -4.35
C ASN A 166 -1.38 10.22 -2.95
N HIS A 167 -2.47 10.96 -2.69
CA HIS A 167 -2.90 11.34 -1.34
C HIS A 167 -4.14 10.53 -0.88
N TYR A 168 -4.25 10.33 0.45
CA TYR A 168 -5.43 9.71 1.05
C TYR A 168 -6.68 10.55 0.80
N GLY A 169 -7.84 9.92 0.81
CA GLY A 169 -9.11 10.52 0.41
C GLY A 169 -9.54 11.74 1.22
N TYR A 170 -9.00 11.96 2.42
CA TYR A 170 -9.26 13.19 3.17
C TYR A 170 -8.66 14.45 2.53
N LYS A 171 -7.66 14.33 1.65
CA LYS A 171 -7.19 15.46 0.82
C LYS A 171 -8.10 15.74 -0.40
N TRP A 172 -9.04 14.85 -0.72
CA TRP A 172 -9.90 14.93 -1.89
C TRP A 172 -11.23 15.64 -1.57
N VAL A 173 -11.13 16.93 -1.22
CA VAL A 173 -12.26 17.77 -0.83
C VAL A 173 -13.38 17.69 -1.86
N LYS A 174 -14.59 17.36 -1.41
CA LYS A 174 -15.81 17.34 -2.23
C LYS A 174 -16.51 18.70 -2.20
N TRP A 175 -17.38 18.94 -3.18
CA TRP A 175 -18.25 20.11 -3.23
C TRP A 175 -17.49 21.43 -3.16
N VAL A 176 -16.37 21.51 -3.88
CA VAL A 176 -15.43 22.63 -3.79
C VAL A 176 -16.09 23.93 -4.23
N VAL A 177 -15.92 24.98 -3.42
CA VAL A 177 -16.43 26.33 -3.69
C VAL A 177 -15.34 27.40 -3.67
N ARG A 178 -14.22 27.14 -3.00
CA ARG A 178 -13.12 28.10 -2.88
C ARG A 178 -11.76 27.43 -2.84
N LEU A 179 -10.79 28.10 -3.46
CA LEU A 179 -9.35 27.86 -3.32
C LEU A 179 -8.71 29.13 -2.75
N GLU A 180 -8.06 29.01 -1.61
CA GLU A 180 -7.28 30.10 -1.02
C GLU A 180 -5.80 29.75 -1.06
N VAL A 181 -5.01 30.56 -1.75
CA VAL A 181 -3.55 30.44 -1.72
C VAL A 181 -3.04 31.15 -0.48
N VAL A 182 -2.23 30.47 0.32
CA VAL A 182 -1.70 30.98 1.59
C VAL A 182 -0.18 30.89 1.63
N ASN A 183 0.44 31.66 2.53
CA ASN A 183 1.89 31.71 2.77
C ASN A 183 2.27 31.12 4.14
N TYR A 184 1.46 30.19 4.63
CA TYR A 184 1.66 29.49 5.89
C TYR A 184 1.20 28.04 5.76
N ASP A 185 1.73 27.19 6.62
CA ASP A 185 1.33 25.78 6.77
C ASP A 185 -0.10 25.70 7.32
N TYR A 186 -1.05 25.24 6.50
CA TYR A 186 -2.45 25.13 6.86
C TYR A 186 -2.80 23.71 7.30
N VAL A 187 -3.26 23.58 8.53
CA VAL A 187 -3.72 22.30 9.08
C VAL A 187 -5.23 22.14 8.85
N GLY A 188 -5.61 21.23 7.96
CA GLY A 188 -7.00 20.91 7.61
C GLY A 188 -7.82 20.21 8.70
N PHE A 189 -9.04 19.79 8.34
CA PHE A 189 -9.99 19.23 9.30
C PHE A 189 -9.50 17.93 9.97
N TRP A 190 -8.96 16.98 9.22
CA TRP A 190 -8.49 15.72 9.80
C TRP A 190 -7.08 15.89 10.36
N GLU A 191 -6.27 16.69 9.72
CA GLU A 191 -4.90 17.02 10.09
C GLU A 191 -4.85 17.67 11.48
N SER A 192 -5.80 18.56 11.78
CA SER A 192 -5.95 19.18 13.10
C SER A 192 -6.39 18.20 14.20
N ARG A 193 -6.83 17.00 13.81
CA ARG A 193 -7.20 15.88 14.70
C ARG A 193 -6.10 14.83 14.80
N GLY A 194 -4.90 15.13 14.32
CA GLY A 194 -3.71 14.28 14.45
C GLY A 194 -3.47 13.33 13.29
N TRP A 195 -4.21 13.47 12.18
CA TRP A 195 -3.89 12.76 10.94
C TRP A 195 -2.65 13.37 10.27
N ASN A 196 -1.93 12.56 9.47
CA ASN A 196 -0.71 13.00 8.80
C ASN A 196 -1.02 14.08 7.76
N ASP A 197 -0.42 15.26 7.91
CA ASP A 197 -0.72 16.38 7.03
C ASP A 197 -0.31 16.16 5.56
N SER A 198 0.82 15.51 5.28
CA SER A 198 1.20 15.20 3.89
C SER A 198 0.27 14.18 3.21
N ALA A 199 -0.40 13.33 4.00
CA ALA A 199 -1.36 12.34 3.52
C ALA A 199 -0.91 11.42 2.37
N TYR A 200 0.38 11.25 2.12
CA TYR A 200 0.84 10.38 1.05
C TYR A 200 0.36 8.94 1.27
N THR A 201 -0.37 8.43 0.29
CA THR A 201 -0.57 6.99 0.13
C THR A 201 0.74 6.40 -0.30
N THR A 202 1.09 5.23 0.22
CA THR A 202 2.20 4.45 -0.32
C THR A 202 1.64 3.57 -1.45
N PRO A 203 1.99 3.81 -2.72
CA PRO A 203 1.63 2.90 -3.79
C PRO A 203 2.10 1.48 -3.46
N LEU A 204 1.31 0.45 -3.77
CA LEU A 204 1.74 -0.93 -3.60
C LEU A 204 2.96 -1.26 -4.49
N SER A 205 3.21 -0.50 -5.56
CA SER A 205 4.45 -0.59 -6.33
C SER A 205 5.68 -0.39 -5.46
N ASP A 206 5.60 0.45 -4.41
CA ASP A 206 6.72 0.66 -3.50
C ASP A 206 6.97 -0.57 -2.63
N TRP A 207 5.94 -1.40 -2.44
CA TRP A 207 6.03 -2.68 -1.74
C TRP A 207 6.39 -3.84 -2.68
N ILE A 208 6.53 -3.64 -3.99
CA ILE A 208 6.82 -4.73 -4.93
C ILE A 208 8.14 -5.42 -4.61
N VAL A 209 9.17 -4.63 -4.26
CA VAL A 209 10.49 -5.13 -3.88
C VAL A 209 10.37 -5.97 -2.61
N HIS A 210 9.65 -5.47 -1.61
CA HIS A 210 9.42 -6.20 -0.36
C HIS A 210 8.65 -7.51 -0.60
N ALA A 211 7.59 -7.48 -1.41
CA ALA A 211 6.79 -8.65 -1.72
C ALA A 211 7.59 -9.72 -2.50
N LEU A 212 8.43 -9.30 -3.45
CA LEU A 212 9.35 -10.19 -4.15
C LEU A 212 10.36 -10.83 -3.20
N LEU A 213 10.95 -10.04 -2.30
CA LEU A 213 11.89 -10.53 -1.28
C LEU A 213 11.20 -11.52 -0.32
N LEU A 214 9.96 -11.26 0.09
CA LEU A 214 9.14 -12.19 0.88
C LEU A 214 8.90 -13.50 0.13
N ALA A 215 8.52 -13.45 -1.14
CA ALA A 215 8.25 -14.64 -1.94
C ALA A 215 9.51 -15.50 -2.17
N VAL A 216 10.64 -14.86 -2.46
CA VAL A 216 11.94 -15.52 -2.57
C VAL A 216 12.33 -16.19 -1.24
N SER A 217 12.15 -15.47 -0.12
CA SER A 217 12.41 -16.00 1.21
C SER A 217 11.49 -17.17 1.56
N PHE A 218 10.21 -17.11 1.19
CA PHE A 218 9.25 -18.19 1.41
C PHE A 218 9.63 -19.45 0.63
N LEU A 219 10.02 -19.30 -0.63
CA LEU A 219 10.51 -20.40 -1.45
C LEU A 219 11.73 -21.07 -0.83
N PHE A 220 12.76 -20.29 -0.45
CA PHE A 220 13.96 -20.84 0.17
C PHE A 220 13.69 -21.47 1.55
N GLY A 221 12.81 -20.86 2.36
CA GLY A 221 12.37 -21.42 3.63
C GLY A 221 11.66 -22.76 3.44
N GLY A 222 10.73 -22.86 2.48
CA GLY A 222 10.04 -24.09 2.16
C GLY A 222 11.00 -25.20 1.69
N LEU A 223 11.94 -24.87 0.80
CA LEU A 223 12.98 -25.80 0.35
C LEU A 223 13.94 -26.21 1.49
N SER A 224 14.26 -25.30 2.41
CA SER A 224 15.06 -25.59 3.61
C SER A 224 14.34 -26.61 4.50
N ILE A 225 13.05 -26.39 4.80
CA ILE A 225 12.23 -27.32 5.58
C ILE A 225 12.13 -28.68 4.89
N MET A 226 11.84 -28.73 3.58
CA MET A 226 11.74 -29.99 2.82
C MET A 226 13.06 -30.77 2.82
N SER A 227 14.18 -30.11 2.54
CA SER A 227 15.51 -30.74 2.57
C SER A 227 15.92 -31.19 3.98
N GLY A 228 15.56 -30.43 5.00
CA GLY A 228 15.78 -30.77 6.41
C GLY A 228 14.97 -32.00 6.83
N LEU A 229 13.67 -32.03 6.51
CA LEU A 229 12.77 -33.14 6.79
C LEU A 229 13.23 -34.44 6.12
N ARG A 230 13.73 -34.37 4.89
CA ARG A 230 14.29 -35.53 4.18
C ARG A 230 15.51 -36.12 4.89
N THR A 231 16.40 -35.26 5.38
CA THR A 231 17.66 -35.67 6.02
C THR A 231 17.50 -35.91 7.52
N SER A 232 16.32 -35.59 8.07
CA SER A 232 16.00 -35.71 9.48
C SER A 232 15.85 -37.17 9.91
N PRO A 233 16.41 -37.56 11.08
CA PRO A 233 16.09 -38.84 11.69
C PRO A 233 14.72 -38.87 12.39
N VAL A 234 14.06 -37.71 12.55
CA VAL A 234 12.81 -37.55 13.32
C VAL A 234 11.58 -37.99 12.53
N THR A 235 11.63 -37.94 11.20
CA THR A 235 10.51 -38.32 10.33
C THR A 235 10.99 -39.14 9.13
N GLN A 236 10.13 -40.03 8.62
CA GLN A 236 10.40 -40.81 7.43
C GLN A 236 9.61 -40.33 6.19
N TYR A 237 8.67 -39.39 6.37
CA TYR A 237 7.65 -39.02 5.39
C TYR A 237 8.17 -38.30 4.13
N PHE A 238 9.41 -37.81 4.16
CA PHE A 238 10.03 -37.04 3.08
C PHE A 238 11.27 -37.72 2.48
N ARG A 239 11.58 -38.98 2.85
CA ARG A 239 12.77 -39.69 2.36
C ARG A 239 12.76 -39.95 0.86
N ASP A 240 11.56 -39.97 0.27
CA ASP A 240 11.27 -40.17 -1.15
C ASP A 240 11.56 -38.93 -2.03
N LEU A 241 11.89 -37.78 -1.42
CA LEU A 241 12.33 -36.59 -2.15
C LEU A 241 13.59 -36.88 -3.03
N PRO A 242 13.76 -36.16 -4.16
CA PRO A 242 14.88 -36.34 -5.07
C PRO A 242 16.25 -36.30 -4.41
N LYS A 243 17.22 -37.05 -4.95
CA LYS A 243 18.56 -37.21 -4.37
C LYS A 243 19.30 -35.89 -4.13
N PHE A 244 19.03 -34.86 -4.93
CA PHE A 244 19.67 -33.55 -4.78
C PHE A 244 19.30 -32.82 -3.48
N PHE A 245 18.18 -33.14 -2.80
CA PHE A 245 17.82 -32.61 -1.47
C PHE A 245 18.72 -33.16 -0.35
N ASN A 246 20.03 -33.17 -0.53
CA ASN A 246 20.98 -33.75 0.42
C ASN A 246 21.40 -32.71 1.48
N THR A 247 22.27 -33.10 2.42
CA THR A 247 22.74 -32.20 3.49
C THR A 247 23.50 -30.97 2.97
N LYS A 248 24.21 -31.07 1.83
CA LYS A 248 24.90 -29.90 1.24
C LYS A 248 23.88 -28.91 0.71
N PHE A 249 22.87 -29.40 -0.02
CA PHE A 249 21.75 -28.59 -0.50
C PHE A 249 20.99 -27.94 0.66
N HIS A 250 20.66 -28.72 1.71
CA HIS A 250 20.00 -28.18 2.90
C HIS A 250 20.78 -27.02 3.52
N LYS A 251 22.10 -27.18 3.73
CA LYS A 251 22.93 -26.11 4.29
C LYS A 251 22.95 -24.87 3.41
N LEU A 252 23.12 -25.04 2.09
CA LEU A 252 23.14 -23.93 1.14
C LEU A 252 21.82 -23.16 1.18
N ILE A 253 20.70 -23.86 1.02
CA ILE A 253 19.38 -23.25 0.99
C ILE A 253 18.99 -22.62 2.33
N SER A 254 19.38 -23.22 3.46
CA SER A 254 19.16 -22.62 4.79
C SER A 254 19.96 -21.32 4.98
N ILE A 255 21.20 -21.25 4.49
CA ILE A 255 21.98 -20.00 4.49
C ILE A 255 21.30 -18.95 3.62
N THR A 256 20.91 -19.33 2.40
CA THR A 256 20.20 -18.42 1.50
C THR A 256 18.91 -17.90 2.14
N TYR A 257 18.08 -18.78 2.72
CA TYR A 257 16.87 -18.40 3.45
C TYR A 257 17.14 -17.43 4.59
N PHE A 258 18.19 -17.66 5.38
CA PHE A 258 18.57 -16.76 6.47
C PHE A 258 18.89 -15.35 5.97
N PHE A 259 19.72 -15.24 4.94
CA PHE A 259 20.10 -13.94 4.37
C PHE A 259 18.92 -13.26 3.69
N THR A 260 18.16 -13.96 2.84
CA THR A 260 17.01 -13.35 2.16
C THR A 260 15.95 -12.88 3.16
N SER A 261 15.65 -13.67 4.20
CA SER A 261 14.66 -13.27 5.22
C SER A 261 15.13 -12.07 6.03
N THR A 262 16.41 -12.06 6.44
CA THR A 262 16.99 -10.94 7.18
C THR A 262 17.00 -9.67 6.32
N SER A 263 17.41 -9.75 5.05
CA SER A 263 17.37 -8.63 4.11
C SER A 263 15.94 -8.13 3.87
N THR A 264 14.97 -9.04 3.76
CA THR A 264 13.54 -8.68 3.60
C THR A 264 13.05 -7.86 4.80
N PHE A 265 13.39 -8.29 6.01
CA PHE A 265 13.02 -7.61 7.25
C PHE A 265 13.76 -6.27 7.41
N LEU A 266 15.04 -6.20 7.06
CA LEU A 266 15.80 -4.95 7.08
C LEU A 266 15.27 -3.93 6.07
N TYR A 267 14.90 -4.37 4.86
CA TYR A 267 14.25 -3.52 3.86
C TYR A 267 12.96 -2.91 4.43
N TRP A 268 12.14 -3.73 5.09
CA TRP A 268 10.90 -3.28 5.73
C TRP A 268 11.16 -2.24 6.83
N ILE A 269 12.16 -2.47 7.70
CA ILE A 269 12.57 -1.49 8.73
C ILE A 269 12.97 -0.17 8.08
N LEU A 270 13.87 -0.22 7.09
CA LEU A 270 14.42 0.97 6.44
C LEU A 270 13.32 1.78 5.75
N PHE A 271 12.48 1.12 4.97
CA PHE A 271 11.35 1.74 4.28
C PHE A 271 10.37 2.39 5.26
N THR A 272 10.10 1.72 6.39
CA THR A 272 9.22 2.25 7.43
C THR A 272 9.81 3.50 8.11
N ILE A 273 11.11 3.49 8.42
CA ILE A 273 11.81 4.64 9.01
C ILE A 273 11.81 5.84 8.05
N LEU A 274 12.10 5.60 6.77
CA LEU A 274 12.20 6.66 5.77
C LEU A 274 10.85 7.30 5.45
N ASN A 275 9.78 6.51 5.41
CA ASN A 275 8.45 6.97 4.96
C ASN A 275 7.49 7.31 6.12
N ARG A 276 7.97 7.40 7.37
CA ARG A 276 7.20 7.79 8.58
C ARG A 276 5.82 7.14 8.74
N GLY A 277 5.60 5.94 8.20
CA GLY A 277 4.33 5.21 8.35
C GLY A 277 4.29 4.41 9.65
N ALA A 278 3.13 4.31 10.32
CA ALA A 278 2.96 3.43 11.50
C ALA A 278 2.97 1.93 11.18
N VAL A 279 3.54 1.53 10.04
CA VAL A 279 3.76 0.13 9.68
C VAL A 279 4.66 -0.55 10.72
N PHE A 280 5.53 0.20 11.42
CA PHE A 280 6.50 -0.33 12.39
C PHE A 280 5.85 -1.12 13.54
N TYR A 281 4.61 -0.78 13.90
CA TYR A 281 3.88 -1.39 15.03
C TYR A 281 2.80 -2.38 14.58
N THR A 282 2.75 -2.71 13.29
CA THR A 282 1.83 -3.73 12.82
C THR A 282 2.20 -5.09 13.41
N LEU A 283 1.19 -5.87 13.76
CA LEU A 283 1.38 -7.26 14.19
C LEU A 283 2.19 -8.06 13.15
N HIS A 284 2.12 -7.70 11.86
CA HIS A 284 2.98 -8.22 10.79
C HIS A 284 4.48 -8.00 11.06
N GLY A 285 4.88 -6.77 11.39
CA GLY A 285 6.26 -6.42 11.72
C GLY A 285 6.78 -7.16 12.95
N ILE A 286 5.96 -7.21 14.01
CA ILE A 286 6.31 -7.90 15.26
C ILE A 286 6.52 -9.40 15.02
N LEU A 287 5.60 -10.06 14.32
CA LEU A 287 5.72 -11.48 13.99
C LEU A 287 6.94 -11.77 13.11
N SER A 288 7.25 -10.85 12.18
CA SER A 288 8.45 -10.96 11.34
C SER A 288 9.74 -10.84 12.16
N LEU A 289 9.79 -9.94 13.15
CA LEU A 289 10.92 -9.83 14.08
C LEU A 289 11.10 -11.13 14.89
N ILE A 290 10.00 -11.67 15.46
CA ILE A 290 10.05 -12.92 16.22
C ILE A 290 10.53 -14.07 15.32
N SER A 291 10.05 -14.12 14.07
CA SER A 291 10.53 -15.08 13.07
C SER A 291 12.06 -14.99 12.88
N ILE A 292 12.62 -13.80 12.67
CA ILE A 292 14.07 -13.62 12.53
C ILE A 292 14.83 -14.03 13.79
N ILE A 293 14.33 -13.64 14.97
CA ILE A 293 14.94 -14.02 16.26
C ILE A 293 14.98 -15.54 16.43
N THR A 294 13.89 -16.23 16.08
CA THR A 294 13.81 -17.70 16.17
C THR A 294 14.63 -18.42 15.09
N LEU A 295 14.93 -17.75 13.97
CA LEU A 295 15.78 -18.28 12.91
C LEU A 295 17.27 -18.33 13.32
N VAL A 296 17.74 -17.41 14.17
CA VAL A 296 19.13 -17.38 14.64
C VAL A 296 19.54 -18.66 15.39
N PRO A 297 18.81 -19.15 16.41
CA PRO A 297 19.08 -20.45 17.04
C PRO A 297 19.06 -21.62 16.06
N THR A 298 18.20 -21.57 15.03
CA THR A 298 18.15 -22.59 13.98
C THR A 298 19.47 -22.67 13.24
N MET A 299 20.05 -21.53 12.86
CA MET A 299 21.37 -21.47 12.21
C MET A 299 22.47 -21.94 13.16
N VAL A 300 22.52 -21.42 14.39
CA VAL A 300 23.56 -21.80 15.37
C VAL A 300 23.58 -23.31 15.61
N THR A 301 22.40 -23.92 15.80
CA THR A 301 22.27 -25.37 15.99
C THR A 301 22.63 -26.14 14.71
N GLY A 302 22.22 -25.67 13.53
CA GLY A 302 22.48 -26.35 12.26
C GLY A 302 23.96 -26.46 11.85
N PHE A 303 24.79 -25.50 12.29
CA PHE A 303 26.23 -25.45 11.95
C PHE A 303 27.16 -26.01 13.02
N LYS A 304 26.67 -26.27 14.23
CA LYS A 304 27.48 -26.84 15.31
C LYS A 304 27.92 -28.27 14.94
N LYS A 305 29.23 -28.53 14.94
CA LYS A 305 29.78 -29.90 14.80
C LYS A 305 29.43 -30.69 16.06
N ILE A 306 28.39 -31.51 16.00
CA ILE A 306 27.94 -32.33 17.13
C ILE A 306 28.06 -33.81 16.77
N LYS A 307 28.39 -34.65 17.76
CA LYS A 307 28.44 -36.11 17.61
C LYS A 307 27.14 -36.61 16.95
N LYS A 308 27.25 -37.49 15.95
CA LYS A 308 26.15 -37.98 15.09
C LYS A 308 24.87 -38.48 15.82
N ARG A 309 24.93 -38.73 17.14
CA ARG A 309 23.88 -39.36 17.96
C ARG A 309 23.17 -38.46 18.98
N ASP A 310 23.45 -37.16 19.03
CA ASP A 310 22.68 -36.27 19.93
C ASP A 310 21.28 -35.98 19.37
N MET A 311 20.29 -36.77 19.80
CA MET A 311 18.90 -36.69 19.37
C MET A 311 18.17 -35.46 19.93
N ASN A 312 18.54 -35.00 21.13
CA ASN A 312 17.93 -33.83 21.75
C ASN A 312 18.27 -32.57 20.95
N HIS A 313 19.53 -32.40 20.58
CA HIS A 313 19.96 -31.27 19.76
C HIS A 313 19.25 -31.24 18.39
N LYS A 314 19.15 -32.38 17.70
CA LYS A 314 18.46 -32.44 16.39
C LYS A 314 16.97 -32.12 16.50
N THR A 315 16.34 -32.55 17.59
CA THR A 315 14.92 -32.24 17.87
C THR A 315 14.73 -30.74 18.13
N TRP A 316 15.64 -30.11 18.88
CA TRP A 316 15.62 -28.66 19.10
C TRP A 316 15.82 -27.86 17.81
N HIS A 317 16.81 -28.21 16.99
CA HIS A 317 17.04 -27.60 15.68
C HIS A 317 15.77 -27.66 14.82
N TYR A 318 15.12 -28.82 14.78
CA TYR A 318 13.88 -29.04 14.05
C TYR A 318 12.73 -28.15 14.55
N LYS A 319 12.53 -28.07 15.87
CA LYS A 319 11.48 -27.24 16.47
C LYS A 319 11.67 -25.75 16.16
N TRP A 320 12.88 -25.23 16.30
CA TRP A 320 13.20 -23.84 15.97
C TRP A 320 13.03 -23.54 14.48
N ALA A 321 13.43 -24.47 13.61
CA ALA A 321 13.27 -24.33 12.16
C ALA A 321 11.79 -24.23 11.76
N LEU A 322 10.93 -25.10 12.30
CA LEU A 322 9.50 -25.03 12.03
C LEU A 322 8.86 -23.78 12.63
N ALA A 323 9.19 -23.43 13.88
CA ALA A 323 8.64 -22.25 14.53
C ALA A 323 8.94 -20.98 13.73
N SER A 324 10.20 -20.78 13.33
CA SER A 324 10.58 -19.61 12.52
C SER A 324 9.86 -19.58 11.17
N PHE A 325 9.83 -20.70 10.44
CA PHE A 325 9.16 -20.76 9.14
C PHE A 325 7.64 -20.52 9.23
N PHE A 326 6.95 -21.07 10.24
CA PHE A 326 5.52 -20.85 10.39
C PHE A 326 5.18 -19.45 10.89
N LEU A 327 6.00 -18.86 11.76
CA LEU A 327 5.86 -17.45 12.14
C LEU A 327 6.04 -16.52 10.92
N PHE A 328 7.01 -16.83 10.06
CA PHE A 328 7.22 -16.12 8.80
C PHE A 328 6.02 -16.27 7.85
N LEU A 329 5.51 -17.49 7.67
CA LEU A 329 4.33 -17.73 6.84
C LEU A 329 3.10 -16.99 7.38
N PHE A 330 2.90 -17.03 8.70
CA PHE A 330 1.79 -16.31 9.34
C PHE A 330 1.95 -14.79 9.19
N SER A 331 3.17 -14.26 9.29
CA SER A 331 3.40 -12.85 9.03
C SER A 331 3.09 -12.49 7.57
N ILE A 332 3.53 -13.28 6.58
CA ILE A 332 3.16 -13.05 5.16
C ILE A 332 1.63 -13.01 4.98
N PHE A 333 0.91 -13.99 5.54
CA PHE A 333 -0.54 -14.04 5.43
C PHE A 333 -1.21 -12.79 6.02
N LEU A 334 -0.74 -12.36 7.19
CA LEU A 334 -1.22 -11.14 7.82
C LEU A 334 -0.90 -9.90 6.98
N GLY A 335 0.31 -9.81 6.42
CA GLY A 335 0.70 -8.72 5.51
C GLY A 335 -0.21 -8.65 4.29
N PHE A 336 -0.51 -9.79 3.68
CA PHE A 336 -1.44 -9.87 2.55
C PHE A 336 -2.87 -9.48 2.94
N LEU A 337 -3.35 -9.90 4.12
CA LEU A 337 -4.64 -9.49 4.63
C LEU A 337 -4.71 -7.97 4.84
N LEU A 338 -3.67 -7.37 5.45
CA LEU A 338 -3.60 -5.92 5.67
C LEU A 338 -3.66 -5.14 4.35
N VAL A 339 -2.99 -5.64 3.30
CA VAL A 339 -3.05 -5.06 1.95
C VAL A 339 -4.45 -5.20 1.34
N LEU A 340 -5.06 -6.38 1.44
CA LEU A 340 -6.38 -6.62 0.84
C LEU A 340 -7.51 -5.84 1.53
N THR A 341 -7.45 -5.71 2.86
CA THR A 341 -8.52 -5.07 3.63
C THR A 341 -8.25 -3.59 3.88
N GLY A 342 -7.11 -3.06 3.43
CA GLY A 342 -6.71 -1.67 3.70
C GLY A 342 -6.50 -1.34 5.18
N PHE A 343 -6.44 -2.35 6.06
CA PHE A 343 -6.32 -2.19 7.51
C PHE A 343 -4.86 -1.87 7.91
N ILE A 344 -4.29 -0.78 7.44
CA ILE A 344 -3.11 -0.22 8.10
C ILE A 344 -3.62 0.61 9.27
N ARG A 345 -3.97 -0.04 10.39
CA ARG A 345 -4.24 0.70 11.63
C ARG A 345 -2.95 1.40 12.06
N LEU A 346 -2.85 2.70 11.76
CA LEU A 346 -2.03 3.65 12.49
C LEU A 346 -2.79 3.99 13.78
N TYR A 347 -2.34 3.43 14.91
CA TYR A 347 -2.50 4.05 16.22
C TYR A 347 -1.13 4.40 16.73
#